data_AF-H3BBC0-F1
#
_entry.id   AF-H3BBC0-F1
#
_cell.length_a   1.000
_cell.length_b   1.000
_cell.length_c   1.000
_cell.angle_alpha   90.00
_cell.angle_beta   90.00
_cell.angle_gamma   90.00
#
_symmetry.space_group_name_H-M   'P 1'
#
loop_
_entity.id
_entity.type
_entity.pdbx_description
1 polymer ?
#
loop_
_entity_poly.entity_id
_entity_poly.type
_entity_poly.pdbx_seq_one_letter_code
_entity_poly.pdbx_strand_id
1 'polypeptide(L)'
;KKKKKIYIYIYIYIYICIFKHIRKPMCLLCQASLGQFKSSNFQQHFNTNHGWINNNFPIGSEVHAFKVKTLKSEFEKQVQAFSKFAKESENVTLASYQVAWNIAHAKKPYSEGDFVKTCLTDVAAILCPDNNSLQKQISDLSSDTELQLHSDIQTCAYLSIAIDESCDIQDKPQLAVFVCTVSDDCKIKELLDVVAVKERTCGVDINQALMLVIEKAKLPLQKLTAIATDGAPAMLGAVSGLVGLCKADKSFSKFWTFHCIVHREQLVSKHLNTENVMSTVLEIANYFRMHALNHRQFKSLLAELNEKELPGDLALRYVVHWLSRGKIISHFFELLNPMRMLLKEKGKLHPKLTDPQWVLDLAFLADMLSHLDRLNLDLQGKMKMLPEFTQSVFAFINKLKLFRAQMEKAYQESVS
;
A
#
# COMPACT_ATOMS: atom_id res chain seq x y z
N LYS A 1 -57.96 17.96 -63.44
CA LYS A 1 -56.99 18.50 -62.45
C LYS A 1 -57.02 17.68 -61.14
N LYS A 2 -56.29 16.55 -61.03
CA LYS A 2 -56.11 15.79 -59.75
C LYS A 2 -54.99 14.74 -59.80
N LYS A 3 -53.86 15.02 -60.48
CA LYS A 3 -52.67 14.13 -60.54
C LYS A 3 -51.31 14.81 -60.25
N LYS A 4 -51.30 15.96 -59.55
CA LYS A 4 -50.04 16.69 -59.19
C LYS A 4 -49.66 16.68 -57.70
N LYS A 5 -50.47 16.09 -56.79
CA LYS A 5 -50.20 16.15 -55.33
C LYS A 5 -49.39 14.97 -54.76
N ILE A 6 -49.36 13.80 -55.40
CA ILE A 6 -48.75 12.59 -54.80
C ILE A 6 -47.21 12.63 -54.82
N TYR A 7 -46.59 13.26 -55.82
CA TYR A 7 -45.13 13.32 -55.92
C TYR A 7 -44.49 14.16 -54.80
N ILE A 8 -45.07 15.32 -54.43
CA ILE A 8 -44.54 16.20 -53.37
C ILE A 8 -44.47 15.51 -51.99
N TYR A 9 -45.40 14.60 -51.71
CA TYR A 9 -45.45 13.90 -50.41
C TYR A 9 -44.31 12.91 -50.22
N ILE A 10 -43.66 12.38 -51.25
CA ILE A 10 -42.50 11.48 -51.10
C ILE A 10 -41.21 12.28 -50.89
N TYR A 11 -41.12 13.49 -51.45
CA TYR A 11 -39.88 14.27 -51.50
C TYR A 11 -39.47 14.91 -50.17
N ILE A 12 -40.42 15.33 -49.34
CA ILE A 12 -40.13 16.00 -48.07
C ILE A 12 -39.57 15.02 -47.02
N TYR A 13 -39.92 13.73 -47.10
CA TYR A 13 -39.42 12.71 -46.17
C TYR A 13 -37.96 12.33 -46.41
N ILE A 14 -37.36 12.72 -47.54
CA ILE A 14 -35.97 12.34 -47.89
C ILE A 14 -34.95 13.02 -46.95
N TYR A 15 -35.27 14.23 -46.46
CA TYR A 15 -34.45 15.03 -45.54
C TYR A 15 -34.88 14.92 -44.07
N ILE A 16 -35.76 13.96 -43.74
CA ILE A 16 -36.25 13.73 -42.38
C ILE A 16 -35.72 12.40 -41.87
N CYS A 17 -35.10 12.42 -40.69
CA CYS A 17 -34.71 11.21 -39.96
C CYS A 17 -35.59 11.03 -38.71
N ILE A 18 -35.89 9.76 -38.40
CA ILE A 18 -36.65 9.35 -37.21
C ILE A 18 -35.78 8.37 -36.42
N PHE A 19 -35.56 8.63 -35.14
CA PHE A 19 -34.87 7.71 -34.24
C PHE A 19 -35.85 6.91 -33.39
N LYS A 20 -35.50 5.67 -33.06
CA LYS A 20 -36.25 4.83 -32.11
C LYS A 20 -36.31 5.43 -30.69
N HIS A 21 -35.30 6.22 -30.28
CA HIS A 21 -35.20 6.77 -28.91
C HIS A 21 -35.76 8.20 -28.76
N ILE A 22 -35.72 9.02 -29.81
CA ILE A 22 -36.28 10.38 -29.81
C ILE A 22 -37.50 10.32 -30.72
N ARG A 23 -38.70 10.16 -30.16
CA ARG A 23 -39.98 9.98 -30.89
C ARG A 23 -40.42 11.22 -31.72
N LYS A 24 -39.49 12.11 -32.10
CA LYS A 24 -39.74 13.32 -32.88
C LYS A 24 -38.91 13.31 -34.18
N PRO A 25 -39.50 13.70 -35.32
CA PRO A 25 -38.78 13.84 -36.59
C PRO A 25 -37.79 14.99 -36.53
N MET A 26 -36.60 14.83 -37.12
CA MET A 26 -35.58 15.88 -37.21
C MET A 26 -35.26 16.23 -38.66
N CYS A 27 -35.10 17.52 -38.95
CA CYS A 27 -34.67 18.00 -40.26
C CYS A 27 -33.15 17.89 -40.42
N LEU A 28 -32.67 17.16 -41.43
CA LEU A 28 -31.23 16.98 -41.68
C LEU A 28 -30.51 18.26 -42.19
N LEU A 29 -31.25 19.30 -42.58
CA LEU A 29 -30.69 20.53 -43.14
C LEU A 29 -30.39 21.60 -42.09
N CYS A 30 -31.25 21.72 -41.07
CA CYS A 30 -31.10 22.70 -39.99
C CYS A 30 -31.03 22.06 -38.60
N GLN A 31 -31.11 20.74 -38.50
CA GLN A 31 -31.11 19.98 -37.23
C GLN A 31 -32.27 20.34 -36.29
N ALA A 32 -33.31 21.01 -36.80
CA ALA A 32 -34.48 21.37 -36.01
C ALA A 32 -35.37 20.14 -35.73
N SER A 33 -35.80 19.99 -34.48
CA SER A 33 -36.85 19.02 -34.12
C SER A 33 -38.19 19.52 -34.64
N LEU A 34 -38.86 18.68 -35.43
CA LEU A 34 -40.20 18.93 -35.94
C LEU A 34 -41.23 18.38 -34.95
N GLY A 35 -42.42 18.98 -34.95
CA GLY A 35 -43.52 18.62 -34.06
C GLY A 35 -44.21 17.30 -34.43
N GLN A 36 -45.54 17.28 -34.46
CA GLN A 36 -46.31 16.08 -34.82
C GLN A 36 -46.00 15.59 -36.24
N PHE A 37 -46.11 14.27 -36.44
CA PHE A 37 -45.92 13.54 -37.70
C PHE A 37 -47.03 13.84 -38.73
N LYS A 38 -47.13 15.11 -39.14
CA LYS A 38 -48.11 15.59 -40.12
C LYS A 38 -47.37 16.15 -41.32
N SER A 39 -47.76 15.69 -42.50
CA SER A 39 -47.17 16.13 -43.77
C SER A 39 -47.27 17.64 -43.99
N SER A 40 -48.32 18.29 -43.47
CA SER A 40 -48.46 19.76 -43.47
C SER A 40 -47.34 20.47 -42.72
N ASN A 41 -46.91 19.92 -41.57
CA ASN A 41 -45.87 20.53 -40.73
C ASN A 41 -44.51 20.46 -41.42
N PHE A 42 -44.22 19.33 -42.06
CA PHE A 42 -42.97 19.15 -42.79
C PHE A 42 -42.92 20.02 -44.04
N GLN A 43 -44.03 20.12 -44.76
CA GLN A 43 -44.12 20.97 -45.95
C GLN A 43 -43.98 22.45 -45.59
N GLN A 44 -44.61 22.90 -44.50
CA GLN A 44 -44.45 24.26 -44.02
C GLN A 44 -43.00 24.54 -43.63
N HIS A 45 -42.39 23.69 -42.80
CA HIS A 45 -41.00 23.84 -42.40
C HIS A 45 -40.05 23.89 -43.62
N PHE A 46 -40.20 22.96 -44.55
CA PHE A 46 -39.35 22.88 -45.73
C PHE A 46 -39.53 24.08 -46.66
N ASN A 47 -40.77 24.51 -46.91
CA ASN A 47 -41.03 25.67 -47.77
C ASN A 47 -40.55 26.98 -47.14
N THR A 48 -40.75 27.15 -45.82
CA THR A 48 -40.36 28.39 -45.12
C THR A 48 -38.85 28.49 -44.94
N ASN A 49 -38.17 27.39 -44.59
CA ASN A 49 -36.76 27.43 -44.18
C ASN A 49 -35.79 26.91 -45.24
N HIS A 50 -36.28 26.09 -46.18
CA HIS A 50 -35.46 25.34 -47.14
C HIS A 50 -35.99 25.40 -48.57
N GLY A 51 -36.87 26.35 -48.90
CA GLY A 51 -37.46 26.47 -50.25
C GLY A 51 -36.44 26.62 -51.38
N TRP A 52 -35.24 27.12 -51.07
CA TRP A 52 -34.10 27.26 -51.99
C TRP A 52 -33.49 25.93 -52.44
N ILE A 53 -33.67 24.85 -51.67
CA ILE A 53 -32.90 23.63 -51.89
C ILE A 53 -33.26 22.91 -53.18
N ASN A 54 -34.52 23.01 -53.62
CA ASN A 54 -34.96 22.42 -54.89
C ASN A 54 -34.37 23.15 -56.10
N ASN A 55 -33.96 24.41 -55.95
CA ASN A 55 -33.32 25.18 -57.02
C ASN A 55 -31.83 24.81 -57.14
N ASN A 56 -31.15 24.60 -56.00
CA ASN A 56 -29.71 24.34 -55.95
C ASN A 56 -29.37 22.83 -56.08
N PHE A 57 -30.29 21.96 -55.66
CA PHE A 57 -30.15 20.51 -55.70
C PHE A 57 -31.42 19.91 -56.30
N PRO A 58 -31.58 19.93 -57.64
CA PRO A 58 -32.80 19.47 -58.29
C PRO A 58 -33.08 18.01 -57.94
N ILE A 59 -34.31 17.72 -57.54
CA ILE A 59 -34.76 16.39 -57.13
C ILE A 59 -34.56 15.41 -58.29
N GLY A 60 -33.91 14.27 -58.01
CA GLY A 60 -33.58 13.25 -59.01
C GLY A 60 -32.24 13.45 -59.72
N SER A 61 -31.53 14.55 -59.46
CA SER A 61 -30.13 14.72 -59.87
C SER A 61 -29.18 13.89 -59.01
N GLU A 62 -28.03 13.51 -59.57
CA GLU A 62 -26.94 12.86 -58.82
C GLU A 62 -26.44 13.74 -57.67
N VAL A 63 -26.41 15.06 -57.87
CA VAL A 63 -25.99 16.04 -56.86
C VAL A 63 -26.93 16.04 -55.65
N HIS A 64 -28.25 15.90 -55.89
CA HIS A 64 -29.24 15.75 -54.82
C HIS A 64 -29.06 14.44 -54.05
N ALA A 65 -28.87 13.32 -54.75
CA ALA A 65 -28.63 12.02 -54.11
C ALA A 65 -27.34 12.03 -53.25
N PHE A 66 -26.28 12.65 -53.76
CA PHE A 66 -25.02 12.81 -53.03
C PHE A 66 -25.21 13.67 -51.77
N LYS A 67 -25.88 14.83 -51.86
CA LYS A 67 -26.10 15.72 -50.71
C LYS A 67 -26.89 15.05 -49.59
N VAL A 68 -27.95 14.32 -49.93
CA VAL A 68 -28.75 13.55 -48.95
C VAL A 68 -27.89 12.48 -48.28
N LYS A 69 -27.08 11.75 -49.05
CA LYS A 69 -26.19 10.71 -48.53
C LYS A 69 -25.15 11.29 -47.57
N THR A 70 -24.56 12.43 -47.92
CA THR A 70 -23.58 13.14 -47.07
C THR A 70 -24.22 13.59 -45.76
N LEU A 71 -25.39 14.25 -45.81
CA LEU A 71 -26.06 14.73 -44.61
C LEU A 71 -26.47 13.60 -43.66
N LYS A 72 -26.89 12.45 -44.20
CA LYS A 72 -27.17 11.25 -43.39
C LYS A 72 -25.89 10.72 -42.73
N SER A 73 -24.80 10.61 -43.49
CA SER A 73 -23.52 10.12 -42.96
C SER A 73 -22.91 11.04 -41.90
N GLU A 74 -22.95 12.36 -42.11
CA GLU A 74 -22.47 13.35 -41.13
C GLU A 74 -23.27 13.28 -39.82
N PHE A 75 -24.60 13.16 -39.94
CA PHE A 75 -25.48 13.06 -38.78
C PHE A 75 -25.31 11.74 -38.03
N GLU A 76 -25.15 10.62 -38.73
CA GLU A 76 -24.83 9.31 -38.13
C GLU A 76 -23.52 9.35 -37.33
N LYS A 77 -22.48 9.99 -37.86
CA LYS A 77 -21.20 10.19 -37.16
C LYS A 77 -21.36 11.00 -35.87
N GLN A 78 -22.17 12.06 -35.90
CA GLN A 78 -22.46 12.86 -34.70
C GLN A 78 -23.18 12.04 -33.63
N VAL A 79 -24.22 11.29 -33.99
CA VAL A 79 -24.95 10.42 -33.06
C VAL A 79 -24.05 9.33 -32.47
N GLN A 80 -23.17 8.73 -33.29
CA GLN A 80 -22.18 7.78 -32.82
C GLN A 80 -21.23 8.38 -31.79
N ALA A 81 -20.73 9.61 -32.03
CA ALA A 81 -19.88 10.32 -31.08
C ALA A 81 -20.58 10.55 -29.73
N PHE A 82 -21.83 11.05 -29.73
CA PHE A 82 -22.60 11.24 -28.49
C PHE A 82 -22.89 9.92 -27.76
N SER A 83 -23.17 8.84 -28.49
CA SER A 83 -23.37 7.51 -27.88
C SER A 83 -22.10 6.96 -27.23
N LYS A 84 -20.91 7.30 -27.75
CA LYS A 84 -19.63 6.92 -27.17
C LYS A 84 -19.40 7.62 -25.84
N PHE A 85 -19.63 8.94 -25.77
CA PHE A 85 -19.53 9.71 -24.53
C PHE A 85 -20.50 9.23 -23.44
N ALA A 86 -21.73 8.89 -23.81
CA ALA A 86 -22.71 8.35 -22.86
C ALA A 86 -22.25 7.00 -22.27
N LYS A 87 -21.69 6.11 -23.11
CA LYS A 87 -21.14 4.81 -22.67
C LYS A 87 -19.90 4.97 -21.79
N GLU A 88 -19.02 5.92 -22.08
CA GLU A 88 -17.84 6.19 -21.24
C GLU A 88 -18.25 6.62 -19.82
N SER A 89 -19.26 7.50 -19.70
CA SER A 89 -19.79 7.92 -18.39
C SER A 89 -20.45 6.76 -17.61
N GLU A 90 -21.14 5.85 -18.31
CA GLU A 90 -21.77 4.67 -17.71
C GLU A 90 -20.71 3.67 -17.21
N ASN A 91 -19.67 3.43 -18.00
CA ASN A 91 -18.55 2.55 -17.64
C ASN A 91 -17.77 3.08 -16.43
N VAL A 92 -17.54 4.40 -16.33
CA VAL A 92 -16.91 5.00 -15.15
C VAL A 92 -17.74 4.78 -13.89
N THR A 93 -19.06 4.93 -14.01
CA THR A 93 -19.97 4.67 -12.90
C THR A 93 -19.93 3.20 -12.49
N LEU A 94 -20.02 2.28 -13.45
CA LEU A 94 -19.95 0.84 -13.20
C LEU A 94 -18.63 0.42 -12.54
N ALA A 95 -17.50 0.95 -13.02
CA ALA A 95 -16.19 0.68 -12.43
C ALA A 95 -16.10 1.15 -10.97
N SER A 96 -16.67 2.30 -10.64
CA SER A 96 -16.70 2.80 -9.26
C SER A 96 -17.52 1.89 -8.32
N TYR A 97 -18.65 1.38 -8.80
CA TYR A 97 -19.46 0.42 -8.05
C TYR A 97 -18.74 -0.93 -7.89
N GLN A 98 -17.99 -1.37 -8.90
CA GLN A 98 -17.22 -2.62 -8.82
C GLN A 98 -16.15 -2.55 -7.72
N VAL A 99 -15.43 -1.42 -7.61
CA VAL A 99 -14.45 -1.21 -6.52
C VAL A 99 -15.15 -1.20 -5.17
N ALA A 100 -16.27 -0.46 -5.04
CA ALA A 100 -17.03 -0.41 -3.79
C ALA A 100 -17.54 -1.80 -3.37
N TRP A 101 -18.01 -2.60 -4.33
CA TRP A 101 -18.45 -3.98 -4.10
C TRP A 101 -17.29 -4.87 -3.65
N ASN A 102 -16.14 -4.83 -4.35
CA ASN A 102 -14.95 -5.59 -3.98
C ASN A 102 -14.49 -5.28 -2.54
N ILE A 103 -14.47 -4.01 -2.15
CA ILE A 103 -14.12 -3.57 -0.80
C ILE A 103 -15.11 -4.12 0.23
N ALA A 104 -16.40 -3.95 -0.02
CA ALA A 104 -17.45 -4.39 0.89
C ALA A 104 -17.46 -5.92 1.09
N HIS A 105 -17.24 -6.67 0.02
CA HIS A 105 -17.24 -8.14 0.05
C HIS A 105 -15.97 -8.71 0.67
N ALA A 106 -14.80 -8.20 0.28
CA ALA A 106 -13.54 -8.79 0.71
C ALA A 106 -13.20 -8.48 2.17
N LYS A 107 -13.66 -7.33 2.70
CA LYS A 107 -13.29 -6.83 4.05
C LYS A 107 -11.78 -6.83 4.28
N LYS A 108 -11.01 -6.65 3.20
CA LYS A 108 -9.55 -6.64 3.19
C LYS A 108 -9.03 -5.21 3.30
N PRO A 109 -7.88 -4.98 3.97
CA PRO A 109 -7.26 -3.67 4.04
C PRO A 109 -6.67 -3.26 2.69
N TYR A 110 -6.63 -1.96 2.41
CA TYR A 110 -6.05 -1.38 1.19
C TYR A 110 -4.54 -1.64 1.02
N SER A 111 -3.86 -2.15 2.05
CA SER A 111 -2.44 -2.52 2.03
C SER A 111 -2.18 -3.87 1.36
N GLU A 112 -3.20 -4.67 1.08
CA GLU A 112 -3.04 -5.99 0.45
C GLU A 112 -2.92 -5.85 -1.07
N GLY A 113 -1.68 -5.94 -1.57
CA GLY A 113 -1.36 -5.71 -2.99
C GLY A 113 -2.17 -6.57 -3.96
N ASP A 114 -2.41 -7.84 -3.65
CA ASP A 114 -3.21 -8.74 -4.50
C ASP A 114 -4.68 -8.33 -4.58
N PHE A 115 -5.23 -7.82 -3.47
CA PHE A 115 -6.59 -7.29 -3.45
C PHE A 115 -6.69 -6.01 -4.29
N VAL A 116 -5.72 -5.11 -4.17
CA VAL A 116 -5.64 -3.90 -4.99
C VAL A 116 -5.48 -4.25 -6.47
N LYS A 117 -4.60 -5.21 -6.80
CA LYS A 117 -4.41 -5.73 -8.17
C LYS A 117 -5.71 -6.29 -8.74
N THR A 118 -6.45 -7.06 -7.96
CA THR A 118 -7.76 -7.61 -8.36
C THR A 118 -8.75 -6.48 -8.66
N CYS A 119 -8.86 -5.50 -7.77
CA CYS A 119 -9.74 -4.34 -7.98
C CYS A 119 -9.37 -3.55 -9.24
N LEU A 120 -8.07 -3.32 -9.47
CA LEU A 120 -7.60 -2.64 -10.67
C LEU A 120 -7.85 -3.45 -11.94
N THR A 121 -7.77 -4.78 -11.86
CA THR A 121 -8.05 -5.68 -12.99
C THR A 121 -9.54 -5.63 -13.36
N ASP A 122 -10.43 -5.65 -12.38
CA ASP A 122 -11.88 -5.56 -12.60
C ASP A 122 -12.28 -4.20 -13.18
N VAL A 123 -11.67 -3.12 -12.65
CA VAL A 123 -11.84 -1.76 -13.19
C VAL A 123 -11.34 -1.66 -14.63
N ALA A 124 -10.17 -2.23 -14.92
CA ALA A 124 -9.60 -2.24 -16.26
C ALA A 124 -10.49 -3.02 -17.24
N ALA A 125 -11.09 -4.13 -16.82
CA ALA A 125 -12.04 -4.89 -17.65
C ALA A 125 -13.29 -4.09 -18.01
N ILE A 126 -13.75 -3.20 -17.12
CA ILE A 126 -14.94 -2.35 -17.36
C ILE A 126 -14.60 -1.12 -18.20
N LEU A 127 -13.52 -0.42 -17.85
CA LEU A 127 -13.15 0.84 -18.51
C LEU A 127 -12.46 0.60 -19.85
N CYS A 128 -11.81 -0.55 -20.02
CA CYS A 128 -10.96 -0.88 -21.14
C CYS A 128 -11.12 -2.35 -21.56
N PRO A 129 -12.35 -2.81 -21.90
CA PRO A 129 -12.66 -4.23 -22.17
C PRO A 129 -11.86 -4.83 -23.32
N ASP A 130 -11.48 -4.00 -24.31
CA ASP A 130 -10.69 -4.42 -25.46
C ASP A 130 -9.17 -4.22 -25.27
N ASN A 131 -8.76 -3.65 -24.13
CA ASN A 131 -7.38 -3.25 -23.89
C ASN A 131 -6.63 -4.31 -23.07
N ASN A 132 -6.31 -5.42 -23.72
CA ASN A 132 -5.30 -6.37 -23.25
C ASN A 132 -3.98 -5.68 -22.88
N SER A 133 -3.75 -4.42 -23.30
CA SER A 133 -2.52 -3.69 -22.98
C SER A 133 -2.39 -3.31 -21.50
N LEU A 134 -3.45 -3.16 -20.70
CA LEU A 134 -3.28 -2.82 -19.27
C LEU A 134 -2.80 -4.03 -18.44
N GLN A 135 -3.39 -5.20 -18.65
CA GLN A 135 -2.89 -6.44 -18.05
C GLN A 135 -1.48 -6.76 -18.57
N LYS A 136 -1.26 -6.56 -19.87
CA LYS A 136 0.07 -6.70 -20.47
C LYS A 136 1.07 -5.70 -19.91
N GLN A 137 0.70 -4.44 -19.68
CA GLN A 137 1.56 -3.41 -19.09
C GLN A 137 1.99 -3.75 -17.67
N ILE A 138 1.08 -4.27 -16.84
CA ILE A 138 1.44 -4.72 -15.48
C ILE A 138 2.41 -5.92 -15.56
N SER A 139 2.13 -6.87 -16.46
CA SER A 139 3.01 -8.03 -16.68
C SER A 139 4.37 -7.62 -17.25
N ASP A 140 4.39 -6.67 -18.18
CA ASP A 140 5.57 -6.13 -18.84
C ASP A 140 6.43 -5.37 -17.82
N LEU A 141 5.82 -4.54 -16.95
CA LEU A 141 6.53 -3.84 -15.85
C LEU A 141 7.13 -4.82 -14.83
N SER A 142 6.38 -5.85 -14.44
CA SER A 142 6.90 -6.88 -13.54
C SER A 142 8.07 -7.63 -14.16
N SER A 143 7.93 -7.99 -15.44
CA SER A 143 8.98 -8.69 -16.20
C SER A 143 10.21 -7.81 -16.39
N ASP A 144 10.01 -6.52 -16.70
CA ASP A 144 11.08 -5.52 -16.85
C ASP A 144 11.85 -5.32 -15.54
N THR A 145 11.14 -5.24 -14.39
CA THR A 145 11.77 -5.15 -13.07
C THR A 145 12.61 -6.40 -12.76
N GLU A 146 12.08 -7.60 -13.03
CA GLU A 146 12.81 -8.86 -12.83
C GLU A 146 14.03 -8.97 -13.76
N LEU A 147 13.90 -8.54 -15.02
CA LEU A 147 14.99 -8.48 -15.98
C LEU A 147 16.08 -7.49 -15.56
N GLN A 148 15.71 -6.32 -15.05
CA GLN A 148 16.64 -5.32 -14.52
C GLN A 148 17.39 -5.88 -13.31
N LEU A 149 16.69 -6.44 -12.32
CA LEU A 149 17.33 -7.06 -11.16
C LEU A 149 18.28 -8.19 -11.56
N HIS A 150 17.86 -9.06 -12.49
CA HIS A 150 18.72 -10.13 -12.97
C HIS A 150 19.95 -9.57 -13.72
N SER A 151 19.77 -8.55 -14.56
CA SER A 151 20.88 -7.86 -15.25
C SER A 151 21.88 -7.26 -14.25
N ASP A 152 21.38 -6.60 -13.20
CA ASP A 152 22.19 -5.98 -12.16
C ASP A 152 22.98 -7.02 -11.37
N ILE A 153 22.35 -8.15 -11.03
CA ILE A 153 23.03 -9.28 -10.36
C ILE A 153 24.17 -9.83 -11.22
N GLN A 154 23.97 -10.00 -12.53
CA GLN A 154 25.00 -10.58 -13.39
C GLN A 154 26.16 -9.60 -13.63
N THR A 155 25.85 -8.31 -13.79
CA THR A 155 26.83 -7.26 -14.11
C THR A 155 27.51 -6.65 -12.89
N CYS A 156 26.98 -6.84 -11.67
CA CYS A 156 27.56 -6.25 -10.46
C CYS A 156 29.04 -6.66 -10.24
N ALA A 157 29.79 -5.78 -9.59
CA ALA A 157 31.17 -6.09 -9.17
C ALA A 157 31.16 -7.06 -7.98
N TYR A 158 30.29 -6.78 -7.01
CA TYR A 158 30.13 -7.56 -5.78
C TYR A 158 28.67 -7.58 -5.36
N LEU A 159 28.30 -8.62 -4.62
CA LEU A 159 26.99 -8.73 -4.00
C LEU A 159 27.06 -9.24 -2.56
N SER A 160 25.99 -8.99 -1.81
CA SER A 160 25.75 -9.57 -0.49
C SER A 160 24.30 -10.01 -0.39
N ILE A 161 24.02 -10.96 0.49
CA ILE A 161 22.67 -11.49 0.70
C ILE A 161 22.26 -11.17 2.14
N ALA A 162 21.02 -10.71 2.33
CA ALA A 162 20.40 -10.60 3.65
C ALA A 162 19.21 -11.55 3.70
N ILE A 163 19.11 -12.30 4.80
CA ILE A 163 18.16 -13.39 4.95
C ILE A 163 17.38 -13.16 6.23
N ASP A 164 16.06 -13.24 6.13
CA ASP A 164 15.16 -13.10 7.27
C ASP A 164 14.10 -14.21 7.24
N GLU A 165 13.80 -14.76 8.40
CA GLU A 165 12.74 -15.74 8.56
C GLU A 165 11.43 -14.99 8.88
N SER A 166 10.39 -15.27 8.12
CA SER A 166 9.06 -14.71 8.30
C SER A 166 8.03 -15.83 8.36
N CYS A 167 6.82 -15.52 8.81
CA CYS A 167 5.67 -16.41 8.68
C CYS A 167 4.65 -15.81 7.70
N ASP A 168 3.95 -16.65 6.96
CA ASP A 168 2.78 -16.22 6.18
C ASP A 168 1.53 -16.07 7.06
N ILE A 169 0.39 -15.72 6.44
CA ILE A 169 -0.88 -15.50 7.14
C ILE A 169 -1.42 -16.80 7.78
N GLN A 170 -0.90 -17.97 7.39
CA GLN A 170 -1.23 -19.28 7.93
C GLN A 170 -0.15 -19.79 8.90
N ASP A 171 0.72 -18.89 9.39
CA ASP A 171 1.86 -19.19 10.27
C ASP A 171 2.86 -20.20 9.69
N LYS A 172 2.94 -20.31 8.35
CA LYS A 172 3.94 -21.16 7.70
C LYS A 172 5.25 -20.42 7.55
N PRO A 173 6.40 -21.04 7.88
CA PRO A 173 7.70 -20.40 7.78
C PRO A 173 8.08 -20.14 6.32
N GLN A 174 8.54 -18.93 6.07
CA GLN A 174 9.04 -18.43 4.80
C GLN A 174 10.41 -17.81 5.00
N LEU A 175 11.26 -17.94 3.99
CA LEU A 175 12.57 -17.33 3.92
C LEU A 175 12.51 -16.15 2.95
N ALA A 176 12.67 -14.94 3.47
CA ALA A 176 12.86 -13.76 2.65
C ALA A 176 14.34 -13.60 2.33
N VAL A 177 14.68 -13.59 1.04
CA VAL A 177 16.05 -13.43 0.55
C VAL A 177 16.16 -12.09 -0.15
N PHE A 178 17.03 -11.23 0.36
CA PHE A 178 17.35 -9.94 -0.22
C PHE A 178 18.75 -9.99 -0.82
N VAL A 179 18.92 -9.40 -1.99
CA VAL A 179 20.24 -9.19 -2.60
C VAL A 179 20.59 -7.71 -2.55
N CYS A 180 21.84 -7.43 -2.21
CA CYS A 180 22.42 -6.10 -2.27
C CYS A 180 23.59 -6.14 -3.24
N THR A 181 23.42 -5.53 -4.41
CA THR A 181 24.43 -5.45 -5.46
C THR A 181 25.14 -4.09 -5.42
N VAL A 182 26.41 -4.10 -5.83
CA VAL A 182 27.20 -2.88 -6.02
C VAL A 182 27.58 -2.80 -7.49
N SER A 183 27.09 -1.76 -8.17
CA SER A 183 27.51 -1.35 -9.51
C SER A 183 28.22 0.01 -9.46
N ASP A 184 28.79 0.43 -10.59
CA ASP A 184 29.55 1.69 -10.69
C ASP A 184 28.67 2.93 -10.42
N ASP A 185 27.37 2.83 -10.70
CA ASP A 185 26.44 3.95 -10.62
C ASP A 185 25.63 4.00 -9.33
N CYS A 186 25.41 2.87 -8.63
CA CYS A 186 24.63 2.82 -7.39
C CYS A 186 24.78 1.51 -6.59
N LYS A 187 24.29 1.52 -5.35
CA LYS A 187 23.96 0.31 -4.59
C LYS A 187 22.48 0.02 -4.74
N ILE A 188 22.12 -1.21 -5.02
CA ILE A 188 20.71 -1.63 -5.15
C ILE A 188 20.46 -2.72 -4.12
N LYS A 189 19.47 -2.52 -3.25
CA LYS A 189 18.98 -3.55 -2.32
C LYS A 189 17.55 -3.90 -2.68
N GLU A 190 17.33 -5.12 -3.13
CA GLU A 190 16.03 -5.60 -3.57
C GLU A 190 15.69 -6.96 -2.96
N LEU A 191 14.38 -7.22 -2.88
CA LEU A 191 13.86 -8.53 -2.52
C LEU A 191 14.06 -9.45 -3.72
N LEU A 192 14.84 -10.51 -3.55
CA LEU A 192 15.14 -11.47 -4.60
C LEU A 192 14.05 -12.53 -4.71
N ASP A 193 13.69 -13.13 -3.58
CA ASP A 193 12.63 -14.13 -3.53
C ASP A 193 12.09 -14.30 -2.10
N VAL A 194 10.89 -14.86 -2.01
CA VAL A 194 10.29 -15.35 -0.75
C VAL A 194 9.89 -16.80 -0.95
N VAL A 195 10.61 -17.70 -0.28
CA VAL A 195 10.47 -19.16 -0.48
C VAL A 195 9.96 -19.82 0.78
N ALA A 196 8.99 -20.72 0.64
CA ALA A 196 8.48 -21.51 1.75
C ALA A 196 9.53 -22.52 2.26
N VAL A 197 9.68 -22.63 3.58
CA VAL A 197 10.55 -23.62 4.22
C VAL A 197 9.70 -24.85 4.54
N LYS A 198 10.03 -26.00 3.91
CA LYS A 198 9.11 -27.15 3.79
C LYS A 198 8.87 -27.94 5.07
N GLU A 199 9.69 -27.79 6.11
CA GLU A 199 9.61 -28.66 7.30
C GLU A 199 9.87 -27.90 8.61
N ARG A 200 11.14 -27.77 9.01
CA ARG A 200 11.56 -27.13 10.26
C ARG A 200 12.34 -25.87 9.92
N THR A 201 12.36 -24.92 10.83
CA THR A 201 13.15 -23.68 10.69
C THR A 201 14.60 -23.93 11.14
N CYS A 202 15.15 -25.08 10.74
CA CYS A 202 16.53 -25.47 11.06
C CYS A 202 17.48 -25.06 9.92
N GLY A 203 18.76 -24.90 10.22
CA GLY A 203 19.72 -24.35 9.27
C GLY A 203 19.86 -25.15 7.98
N VAL A 204 19.63 -26.47 8.02
CA VAL A 204 19.66 -27.35 6.83
C VAL A 204 18.50 -27.03 5.88
N ASP A 205 17.29 -26.92 6.42
CA ASP A 205 16.08 -26.64 5.61
C ASP A 205 16.15 -25.23 5.03
N ILE A 206 16.64 -24.26 5.81
CA ILE A 206 16.88 -22.89 5.36
C ILE A 206 17.95 -22.87 4.25
N ASN A 207 19.03 -23.66 4.39
CA ASN A 207 20.06 -23.76 3.35
C ASN A 207 19.50 -24.35 2.06
N GLN A 208 18.69 -25.41 2.13
CA GLN A 208 18.04 -25.97 0.95
C GLN A 208 17.15 -24.94 0.24
N ALA A 209 16.36 -24.19 1.00
CA ALA A 209 15.54 -23.11 0.45
C ALA A 209 16.38 -22.00 -0.21
N LEU A 210 17.49 -21.59 0.43
CA LEU A 210 18.41 -20.60 -0.12
C LEU A 210 19.08 -21.10 -1.42
N MET A 211 19.50 -22.36 -1.47
CA MET A 211 20.13 -22.92 -2.67
C MET A 211 19.18 -22.95 -3.87
N LEU A 212 17.89 -23.20 -3.66
CA LEU A 212 16.87 -23.08 -4.72
C LEU A 212 16.77 -21.65 -5.26
N VAL A 213 16.83 -20.65 -4.38
CA VAL A 213 16.81 -19.23 -4.77
C VAL A 213 18.09 -18.87 -5.54
N ILE A 214 19.25 -19.33 -5.07
CA ILE A 214 20.55 -19.13 -5.73
C ILE A 214 20.54 -19.71 -7.14
N GLU A 215 20.05 -20.94 -7.31
CA GLU A 215 19.96 -21.61 -8.61
C GLU A 215 19.00 -20.89 -9.54
N LYS A 216 17.79 -20.57 -9.06
CA LYS A 216 16.76 -19.85 -9.82
C LYS A 216 17.26 -18.50 -10.32
N ALA A 217 17.91 -17.73 -9.45
CA ALA A 217 18.43 -16.39 -9.77
C ALA A 217 19.82 -16.41 -10.44
N LYS A 218 20.44 -17.59 -10.58
CA LYS A 218 21.82 -17.77 -11.09
C LYS A 218 22.81 -16.82 -10.40
N LEU A 219 22.75 -16.76 -9.07
CA LEU A 219 23.58 -15.84 -8.29
C LEU A 219 25.08 -16.18 -8.47
N PRO A 220 25.93 -15.21 -8.84
CA PRO A 220 27.36 -15.46 -8.99
C PRO A 220 28.04 -15.52 -7.61
N LEU A 221 28.03 -16.71 -6.99
CA LEU A 221 28.57 -16.95 -5.63
C LEU A 221 30.06 -16.57 -5.46
N GLN A 222 30.80 -16.50 -6.57
CA GLN A 222 32.18 -16.03 -6.57
C GLN A 222 32.31 -14.53 -6.26
N LYS A 223 31.25 -13.75 -6.51
CA LYS A 223 31.16 -12.31 -6.20
C LYS A 223 30.50 -12.02 -4.84
N LEU A 224 30.04 -13.06 -4.13
CA LEU A 224 29.39 -12.93 -2.83
C LEU A 224 30.40 -12.52 -1.75
N THR A 225 30.21 -11.35 -1.16
CA THR A 225 31.12 -10.80 -0.15
C THR A 225 30.60 -10.93 1.27
N ALA A 226 29.28 -11.04 1.46
CA ALA A 226 28.68 -11.13 2.79
C ALA A 226 27.31 -11.81 2.82
N ILE A 227 27.00 -12.43 3.95
CA ILE A 227 25.66 -12.91 4.32
C ILE A 227 25.26 -12.24 5.64
N ALA A 228 24.10 -11.60 5.66
CA ALA A 228 23.49 -11.00 6.84
C ALA A 228 22.26 -11.80 7.29
N THR A 229 22.15 -12.12 8.58
CA THR A 229 21.04 -12.89 9.15
C THR A 229 20.54 -12.27 10.46
N ASP A 230 19.36 -12.66 10.93
CA ASP A 230 18.80 -12.27 12.23
C ASP A 230 19.64 -12.74 13.43
N GLY A 231 20.53 -13.71 13.23
CA GLY A 231 21.45 -14.20 14.25
C GLY A 231 20.93 -15.40 15.04
N ALA A 232 19.79 -15.98 14.64
CA ALA A 232 19.26 -17.18 15.26
C ALA A 232 20.26 -18.35 15.21
N PRO A 233 20.21 -19.31 16.16
CA PRO A 233 21.08 -20.49 16.14
C PRO A 233 21.00 -21.29 14.83
N ALA A 234 19.81 -21.37 14.22
CA ALA A 234 19.61 -22.01 12.92
C ALA A 234 20.34 -21.28 11.78
N MET A 235 20.58 -19.98 11.89
CA MET A 235 21.30 -19.19 10.91
C MET A 235 22.82 -19.23 11.13
N LEU A 236 23.29 -19.03 12.37
CA LEU A 236 24.70 -18.83 12.69
C LEU A 236 25.47 -20.09 13.12
N GLY A 237 24.78 -21.21 13.37
CA GLY A 237 25.41 -22.46 13.82
C GLY A 237 26.58 -22.89 12.92
N ALA A 238 27.73 -23.22 13.53
CA ALA A 238 28.96 -23.48 12.81
C ALA A 238 28.95 -24.78 11.97
N VAL A 239 28.16 -25.78 12.40
CA VAL A 239 28.08 -27.10 11.74
C VAL A 239 26.76 -27.25 10.98
N SER A 240 25.64 -27.02 11.66
CA SER A 240 24.29 -27.25 11.13
C SER A 240 23.50 -25.96 10.89
N GLY A 241 24.10 -24.80 11.12
CA GLY A 241 23.47 -23.52 10.80
C GLY A 241 23.72 -23.13 9.36
N LEU A 242 22.82 -22.32 8.80
CA LEU A 242 22.90 -21.85 7.41
C LEU A 242 24.30 -21.35 7.04
N VAL A 243 24.86 -20.42 7.82
CA VAL A 243 26.17 -19.82 7.56
C VAL A 243 27.29 -20.87 7.65
N GLY A 244 27.20 -21.82 8.59
CA GLY A 244 28.14 -22.93 8.69
C GLY A 244 28.12 -23.81 7.45
N LEU A 245 26.93 -24.14 6.95
CA LEU A 245 26.72 -24.92 5.74
C LEU A 245 27.26 -24.18 4.50
N CYS A 246 26.93 -22.89 4.32
CA CYS A 246 27.46 -22.10 3.21
C CYS A 246 28.99 -21.96 3.26
N LYS A 247 29.61 -21.90 4.46
CA LYS A 247 31.07 -21.87 4.61
C LYS A 247 31.74 -23.20 4.29
N ALA A 248 31.04 -24.31 4.48
CA ALA A 248 31.53 -25.65 4.15
C ALA A 248 31.40 -25.97 2.65
N ASP A 249 30.50 -25.28 1.94
CA ASP A 249 30.30 -25.44 0.50
C ASP A 249 31.37 -24.67 -0.30
N LYS A 250 32.09 -25.40 -1.16
CA LYS A 250 33.19 -24.86 -1.97
C LYS A 250 32.74 -23.94 -3.10
N SER A 251 31.45 -23.92 -3.44
CA SER A 251 30.90 -23.02 -4.46
C SER A 251 30.83 -21.56 -3.97
N PHE A 252 30.83 -21.35 -2.65
CA PHE A 252 30.87 -20.02 -2.04
C PHE A 252 32.31 -19.50 -1.96
N SER A 253 32.50 -18.25 -2.36
CA SER A 253 33.74 -17.52 -2.05
C SER A 253 33.82 -17.21 -0.55
N LYS A 254 34.99 -16.78 -0.06
CA LYS A 254 35.13 -16.38 1.34
C LYS A 254 34.30 -15.10 1.60
N PHE A 255 33.30 -15.20 2.48
CA PHE A 255 32.39 -14.10 2.78
C PHE A 255 32.37 -13.71 4.27
N TRP A 256 31.94 -12.49 4.55
CA TRP A 256 31.69 -11.97 5.88
C TRP A 256 30.30 -12.35 6.39
N THR A 257 30.18 -12.60 7.68
CA THR A 257 28.88 -12.86 8.31
C THR A 257 28.48 -11.66 9.15
N PHE A 258 27.28 -11.14 8.94
CA PHE A 258 26.72 -10.05 9.74
C PHE A 258 25.47 -10.49 10.47
N HIS A 259 25.41 -10.19 11.76
CA HIS A 259 24.19 -10.29 12.54
C HIS A 259 23.45 -8.96 12.41
N CYS A 260 22.18 -9.01 12.01
CA CYS A 260 21.27 -7.86 11.90
C CYS A 260 21.42 -6.90 13.09
N ILE A 261 21.85 -5.67 12.81
CA ILE A 261 22.13 -4.67 13.86
C ILE A 261 20.89 -4.29 14.65
N VAL A 262 19.73 -4.27 13.99
CA VAL A 262 18.42 -4.02 14.60
C VAL A 262 18.07 -5.16 15.56
N HIS A 263 18.39 -6.42 15.23
CA HIS A 263 18.20 -7.54 16.14
C HIS A 263 19.20 -7.49 17.32
N ARG A 264 20.46 -7.11 17.08
CA ARG A 264 21.43 -6.94 18.17
C ARG A 264 21.02 -5.84 19.16
N GLU A 265 20.54 -4.71 18.65
CA GLU A 265 20.00 -3.63 19.49
C GLU A 265 18.85 -4.17 20.37
N GLN A 266 17.92 -4.94 19.80
CA GLN A 266 16.85 -5.58 20.58
C GLN A 266 17.36 -6.54 21.66
N LEU A 267 18.38 -7.34 21.34
CA LEU A 267 18.96 -8.24 22.33
C LEU A 267 19.59 -7.47 23.49
N VAL A 268 20.21 -6.32 23.21
CA VAL A 268 20.74 -5.43 24.25
C VAL A 268 19.60 -4.80 25.05
N SER A 269 18.53 -4.33 24.41
CA SER A 269 17.41 -3.70 25.14
C SER A 269 16.69 -4.66 26.10
N LYS A 270 16.70 -5.98 25.83
CA LYS A 270 16.22 -7.01 26.77
C LYS A 270 17.00 -7.06 28.10
N HIS A 271 18.21 -6.51 28.15
CA HIS A 271 18.98 -6.41 29.40
C HIS A 271 18.51 -5.26 30.29
N LEU A 272 17.70 -4.32 29.77
CA LEU A 272 16.98 -3.39 30.62
C LEU A 272 15.95 -4.22 31.40
N ASN A 273 16.09 -4.25 32.72
CA ASN A 273 15.15 -4.97 33.59
C ASN A 273 13.80 -4.26 33.62
N THR A 274 12.97 -4.52 32.59
CA THR A 274 11.66 -3.87 32.44
C THR A 274 10.52 -4.66 33.05
N GLU A 275 10.76 -5.88 33.53
CA GLU A 275 9.70 -6.87 33.83
C GLU A 275 8.74 -6.39 34.93
N ASN A 276 9.29 -5.81 36.01
CA ASN A 276 8.51 -5.30 37.13
C ASN A 276 7.56 -4.15 36.77
N VAL A 277 7.93 -3.33 35.78
CA VAL A 277 7.13 -2.22 35.28
C VAL A 277 6.19 -2.70 34.18
N MET A 278 6.70 -3.44 33.20
CA MET A 278 5.94 -3.93 32.06
C MET A 278 4.79 -4.85 32.45
N SER A 279 4.98 -5.76 33.40
CA SER A 279 3.91 -6.65 33.89
C SER A 279 2.71 -5.84 34.40
N THR A 280 2.98 -4.82 35.22
CA THR A 280 1.95 -3.93 35.77
C THR A 280 1.32 -3.02 34.72
N VAL A 281 2.13 -2.47 33.80
CA VAL A 281 1.63 -1.67 32.67
C VAL A 281 0.66 -2.50 31.82
N LEU A 282 1.05 -3.73 31.47
CA LEU A 282 0.21 -4.63 30.66
C LEU A 282 -1.07 -5.05 31.37
N GLU A 283 -0.99 -5.37 32.67
CA GLU A 283 -2.17 -5.71 33.49
C GLU A 283 -3.20 -4.57 33.48
N ILE A 284 -2.75 -3.35 33.78
CA ILE A 284 -3.62 -2.18 33.86
C ILE A 284 -4.14 -1.78 32.46
N ALA A 285 -3.27 -1.80 31.44
CA ALA A 285 -3.68 -1.54 30.07
C ALA A 285 -4.76 -2.53 29.59
N ASN A 286 -4.58 -3.83 29.88
CA ASN A 286 -5.57 -4.86 29.57
C ASN A 286 -6.90 -4.61 30.30
N TYR A 287 -6.87 -4.21 31.57
CA TYR A 287 -8.09 -3.88 32.31
C TYR A 287 -8.93 -2.77 31.64
N PHE A 288 -8.28 -1.71 31.15
CA PHE A 288 -8.98 -0.63 30.46
C PHE A 288 -9.47 -1.02 29.07
N ARG A 289 -8.76 -1.91 28.38
CA ARG A 289 -8.98 -2.19 26.96
C ARG A 289 -9.80 -3.42 26.65
N MET A 290 -9.68 -4.48 27.46
CA MET A 290 -10.41 -5.73 27.25
C MET A 290 -11.89 -5.61 27.61
N HIS A 291 -12.26 -4.63 28.43
CA HIS A 291 -13.65 -4.37 28.80
C HIS A 291 -14.17 -3.14 28.04
N ALA A 292 -15.09 -3.36 27.08
CA ALA A 292 -15.63 -2.31 26.22
C ALA A 292 -16.21 -1.11 27.01
N LEU A 293 -16.84 -1.35 28.16
CA LEU A 293 -17.35 -0.29 29.02
C LEU A 293 -16.22 0.54 29.63
N ASN A 294 -15.19 -0.10 30.18
CA ASN A 294 -14.04 0.60 30.74
C ASN A 294 -13.32 1.42 29.67
N HIS A 295 -13.21 0.89 28.44
CA HIS A 295 -12.58 1.60 27.34
C HIS A 295 -13.36 2.86 26.95
N ARG A 296 -14.69 2.77 26.83
CA ARG A 296 -15.55 3.93 26.55
C ARG A 296 -15.51 4.97 27.66
N GLN A 297 -15.56 4.54 28.92
CA GLN A 297 -15.49 5.45 30.06
C GLN A 297 -14.13 6.14 30.15
N PHE A 298 -13.04 5.42 29.91
CA PHE A 298 -11.70 5.99 29.85
C PHE A 298 -11.60 7.03 28.72
N LYS A 299 -12.14 6.75 27.54
CA LYS A 299 -12.22 7.73 26.45
C LYS A 299 -13.03 8.97 26.78
N SER A 300 -14.17 8.80 27.47
CA SER A 300 -14.99 9.94 27.93
C SER A 300 -14.17 10.83 28.87
N LEU A 301 -13.51 10.22 29.85
CA LEU A 301 -12.65 10.94 30.79
C LEU A 301 -11.54 11.73 30.06
N LEU A 302 -10.86 11.10 29.08
CA LEU A 302 -9.83 11.80 28.30
C LEU A 302 -10.39 12.98 27.50
N ALA A 303 -11.59 12.84 26.94
CA ALA A 303 -12.26 13.92 26.21
C ALA A 303 -12.68 15.06 27.15
N GLU A 304 -13.11 14.74 28.37
CA GLU A 304 -13.51 15.72 29.40
C GLU A 304 -12.32 16.51 29.94
N LEU A 305 -11.16 15.86 30.11
CA LEU A 305 -9.92 16.53 30.54
C LEU A 305 -9.41 17.55 29.51
N ASN A 306 -9.77 17.38 28.22
CA ASN A 306 -9.52 18.32 27.13
C ASN A 306 -8.09 18.86 27.04
N GLU A 307 -7.11 18.06 27.49
CA GLU A 307 -5.70 18.37 27.37
C GLU A 307 -5.26 18.03 25.94
N LYS A 308 -4.92 19.06 25.15
CA LYS A 308 -4.50 18.92 23.74
C LYS A 308 -3.27 18.03 23.53
N GLU A 309 -2.55 17.70 24.61
CA GLU A 309 -1.29 16.96 24.60
C GLU A 309 -1.43 15.50 25.05
N LEU A 310 -2.59 15.08 25.59
CA LEU A 310 -2.77 13.69 26.02
C LEU A 310 -3.06 12.76 24.83
N PRO A 311 -2.51 11.53 24.83
CA PRO A 311 -2.88 10.51 23.86
C PRO A 311 -4.38 10.20 23.95
N GLY A 312 -5.07 10.20 22.80
CA GLY A 312 -6.51 9.93 22.76
C GLY A 312 -6.91 8.48 23.10
N ASP A 313 -5.95 7.55 23.22
CA ASP A 313 -6.21 6.16 23.58
C ASP A 313 -4.94 5.32 23.90
N LEU A 314 -5.08 4.24 24.68
CA LEU A 314 -3.99 3.30 25.09
C LEU A 314 -3.76 2.16 24.09
N ALA A 315 -3.23 2.39 22.89
CA ALA A 315 -3.31 1.39 21.81
C ALA A 315 -2.66 0.02 22.14
N LEU A 316 -3.49 -1.02 22.34
CA LEU A 316 -3.00 -2.40 22.56
C LEU A 316 -2.41 -3.05 21.30
N ARG A 317 -2.63 -2.48 20.11
CA ARG A 317 -2.06 -3.02 18.85
C ARG A 317 -0.52 -3.10 18.89
N TYR A 318 0.07 -2.34 19.81
CA TYR A 318 1.48 -2.30 20.15
C TYR A 318 1.95 -3.46 21.05
N VAL A 319 1.05 -4.17 21.74
CA VAL A 319 1.43 -5.22 22.70
C VAL A 319 2.05 -6.44 22.00
N VAL A 320 1.74 -6.65 20.72
CA VAL A 320 2.17 -7.81 19.93
C VAL A 320 3.46 -7.55 19.14
N HIS A 321 3.83 -6.28 18.91
CA HIS A 321 5.05 -5.92 18.18
C HIS A 321 6.02 -5.17 19.09
N TRP A 322 7.14 -5.80 19.42
CA TRP A 322 8.15 -5.28 20.36
C TRP A 322 8.70 -3.88 19.99
N LEU A 323 8.59 -3.47 18.71
CA LEU A 323 8.83 -2.11 18.18
C LEU A 323 7.97 -1.00 18.81
N SER A 324 7.19 -1.32 19.82
CA SER A 324 6.27 -0.38 20.45
C SER A 324 6.19 -0.48 21.96
N ARG A 325 7.17 -1.15 22.59
CA ARG A 325 7.34 -1.12 24.06
C ARG A 325 7.58 0.29 24.57
N GLY A 326 8.44 1.07 23.91
CA GLY A 326 8.68 2.47 24.29
C GLY A 326 7.42 3.30 24.16
N LYS A 327 6.75 3.25 23.00
CA LYS A 327 5.44 3.92 22.81
C LYS A 327 4.39 3.53 23.84
N ILE A 328 4.26 2.26 24.21
CA ILE A 328 3.30 1.82 25.25
C ILE A 328 3.66 2.46 26.59
N ILE A 329 4.91 2.35 27.02
CA ILE A 329 5.33 2.90 28.31
C ILE A 329 5.19 4.43 28.34
N SER A 330 5.60 5.13 27.28
CA SER A 330 5.47 6.59 27.19
C SER A 330 4.00 7.02 27.27
N HIS A 331 3.11 6.43 26.46
CA HIS A 331 1.68 6.75 26.55
C HIS A 331 1.07 6.36 27.90
N PHE A 332 1.50 5.24 28.49
CA PHE A 332 1.02 4.83 29.80
C PHE A 332 1.43 5.85 30.87
N PHE A 333 2.66 6.37 30.81
CA PHE A 333 3.16 7.40 31.71
C PHE A 333 2.39 8.72 31.56
N GLU A 334 2.17 9.18 30.33
CA GLU A 334 1.37 10.39 30.05
C GLU A 334 -0.07 10.26 30.58
N LEU A 335 -0.66 9.06 30.46
CA LEU A 335 -2.03 8.77 30.89
C LEU A 335 -2.14 8.31 32.35
N LEU A 336 -1.06 8.38 33.13
CA LEU A 336 -1.00 7.87 34.50
C LEU A 336 -2.05 8.53 35.41
N ASN A 337 -2.23 9.85 35.30
CA ASN A 337 -3.19 10.60 36.11
C ASN A 337 -4.65 10.27 35.75
N PRO A 338 -5.08 10.34 34.47
CA PRO A 338 -6.40 9.86 34.06
C PRO A 338 -6.69 8.42 34.51
N MET A 339 -5.71 7.52 34.41
CA MET A 339 -5.88 6.14 34.86
C MET A 339 -6.08 6.03 36.37
N ARG A 340 -5.31 6.77 37.17
CA ARG A 340 -5.49 6.83 38.63
C ARG A 340 -6.89 7.33 39.01
N MET A 341 -7.40 8.35 38.31
CA MET A 341 -8.74 8.90 38.56
C MET A 341 -9.82 7.83 38.32
N LEU A 342 -9.82 7.20 37.15
CA LEU A 342 -10.84 6.21 36.80
C LEU A 342 -10.74 4.94 37.67
N LEU A 343 -9.53 4.50 38.04
CA LEU A 343 -9.35 3.39 38.97
C LEU A 343 -9.88 3.72 40.37
N LYS A 344 -9.67 4.95 40.84
CA LYS A 344 -10.19 5.42 42.13
C LYS A 344 -11.72 5.46 42.13
N GLU A 345 -12.34 6.00 41.08
CA GLU A 345 -13.81 6.01 40.91
C GLU A 345 -14.41 4.60 40.93
N LYS A 346 -13.69 3.63 40.36
CA LYS A 346 -14.08 2.22 40.32
C LYS A 346 -13.73 1.43 41.59
N GLY A 347 -13.13 2.06 42.60
CA GLY A 347 -12.69 1.41 43.83
C GLY A 347 -11.56 0.38 43.63
N LYS A 348 -10.82 0.47 42.51
CA LYS A 348 -9.74 -0.45 42.13
C LYS A 348 -8.37 0.24 42.21
N LEU A 349 -7.99 0.69 43.40
CA LEU A 349 -6.66 1.28 43.61
C LEU A 349 -5.57 0.23 43.32
N HIS A 350 -4.58 0.64 42.53
CA HIS A 350 -3.43 -0.21 42.23
C HIS A 350 -2.20 0.33 42.98
N PRO A 351 -1.64 -0.37 43.98
CA PRO A 351 -0.61 0.15 44.89
C PRO A 351 0.62 0.71 44.17
N LYS A 352 1.07 0.03 43.11
CA LYS A 352 2.22 0.49 42.30
C LYS A 352 2.00 1.84 41.62
N LEU A 353 0.75 2.20 41.28
CA LEU A 353 0.48 3.50 40.68
C LEU A 353 0.63 4.64 41.68
N THR A 354 0.64 4.37 42.98
CA THR A 354 0.85 5.38 44.02
C THR A 354 2.24 5.30 44.65
N ASP A 355 3.01 4.27 44.34
CA ASP A 355 4.39 4.10 44.82
C ASP A 355 5.33 5.06 44.07
N PRO A 356 5.95 6.03 44.77
CA PRO A 356 6.87 6.98 44.15
C PRO A 356 8.05 6.30 43.45
N GLN A 357 8.59 5.21 44.01
CA GLN A 357 9.73 4.52 43.42
C GLN A 357 9.32 3.87 42.09
N TRP A 358 8.18 3.18 42.07
CA TRP A 358 7.69 2.56 40.84
C TRP A 358 7.37 3.59 39.75
N VAL A 359 6.86 4.76 40.12
CA VAL A 359 6.59 5.86 39.17
C VAL A 359 7.88 6.42 38.59
N LEU A 360 8.94 6.53 39.39
CA LEU A 360 10.28 6.92 38.92
C LEU A 360 10.86 5.85 37.97
N ASP A 361 10.73 4.57 38.31
CA ASP A 361 11.16 3.47 37.44
C ASP A 361 10.40 3.49 36.10
N LEU A 362 9.08 3.76 36.14
CA LEU A 362 8.25 3.93 34.95
C LEU A 362 8.72 5.11 34.08
N ALA A 363 8.98 6.27 34.69
CA ALA A 363 9.47 7.46 33.99
C ALA A 363 10.84 7.21 33.33
N PHE A 364 11.77 6.62 34.09
CA PHE A 364 13.09 6.26 33.59
C PHE A 364 13.01 5.30 32.40
N LEU A 365 12.16 4.27 32.48
CA LEU A 365 11.96 3.35 31.37
C LEU A 365 11.30 4.00 30.17
N ALA A 366 10.37 4.95 30.36
CA ALA A 366 9.76 5.71 29.27
C ALA A 366 10.82 6.46 28.46
N ASP A 367 11.73 7.16 29.15
CA ASP A 367 12.80 7.92 28.50
C ASP A 367 13.81 7.00 27.81
N MET A 368 14.27 5.96 28.50
CA MET A 368 15.26 5.03 27.97
C MET A 368 14.75 4.25 26.75
N LEU A 369 13.52 3.75 26.80
CA LEU A 369 12.92 3.07 25.66
C LEU A 369 12.61 4.02 24.51
N SER A 370 12.25 5.29 24.78
CA SER A 370 12.13 6.31 23.73
C SER A 370 13.46 6.55 23.01
N HIS A 371 14.58 6.56 23.76
CA HIS A 371 15.90 6.67 23.16
C HIS A 371 16.30 5.43 22.34
N LEU A 372 15.96 4.23 22.81
CA LEU A 372 16.16 2.99 22.04
C LEU A 372 15.28 2.92 20.79
N ASP A 373 14.00 3.31 20.88
CA ASP A 373 13.10 3.37 19.73
C ASP A 373 13.65 4.31 18.64
N ARG A 374 14.20 5.47 19.04
CA ARG A 374 14.88 6.39 18.11
C ARG A 374 16.11 5.75 17.47
N LEU A 375 16.98 5.11 18.25
CA LEU A 375 18.12 4.38 17.70
C LEU A 375 17.66 3.28 16.73
N ASN A 376 16.63 2.53 17.10
CA ASN A 376 16.10 1.45 16.28
C ASN A 376 15.59 1.98 14.94
N LEU A 377 14.82 3.08 14.94
CA LEU A 377 14.39 3.77 13.72
C LEU A 377 15.58 4.32 12.91
N ASP A 378 16.62 4.83 13.57
CA ASP A 378 17.86 5.28 12.93
C ASP A 378 18.71 4.12 12.39
N LEU A 379 18.55 2.91 12.88
CA LEU A 379 19.17 1.71 12.31
C LEU A 379 18.32 1.11 11.19
N GLN A 380 17.05 1.48 11.12
CA GLN A 380 16.19 1.20 9.98
C GLN A 380 16.39 2.27 8.90
N GLY A 381 16.36 1.86 7.63
CA GLY A 381 16.52 2.79 6.53
C GLY A 381 17.10 2.13 5.29
N LYS A 382 16.71 2.66 4.13
CA LYS A 382 17.30 2.27 2.85
C LYS A 382 18.66 2.93 2.71
N MET A 383 19.59 2.27 2.02
CA MET A 383 20.87 2.84 1.57
C MET A 383 21.89 3.25 2.66
N LYS A 384 21.68 2.88 3.93
CA LYS A 384 22.67 3.13 4.99
C LYS A 384 23.89 2.23 4.84
N MET A 385 25.07 2.82 4.97
CA MET A 385 26.35 2.16 4.92
C MET A 385 26.87 1.84 6.33
N LEU A 386 27.83 0.92 6.40
CA LEU A 386 28.45 0.50 7.66
C LEU A 386 28.98 1.65 8.52
N PRO A 387 29.63 2.71 7.96
CA PRO A 387 30.07 3.86 8.76
C PRO A 387 28.91 4.61 9.41
N GLU A 388 27.77 4.75 8.73
CA GLU A 388 26.58 5.42 9.27
C GLU A 388 25.99 4.63 10.43
N PHE A 389 25.83 3.31 10.28
CA PHE A 389 25.40 2.44 11.38
C PHE A 389 26.33 2.55 12.58
N THR A 390 27.64 2.55 12.33
CA THR A 390 28.68 2.67 13.36
C THR A 390 28.57 4.01 14.08
N GLN A 391 28.38 5.10 13.34
CA GLN A 391 28.19 6.43 13.88
C GLN A 391 26.94 6.53 14.76
N SER A 392 25.79 5.98 14.31
CA SER A 392 24.55 5.96 15.10
C SER A 392 24.73 5.23 16.44
N VAL A 393 25.38 4.07 16.42
CA VAL A 393 25.65 3.30 17.65
C VAL A 393 26.63 4.05 18.57
N PHE A 394 27.72 4.61 18.05
CA PHE A 394 28.66 5.36 18.89
C PHE A 394 28.05 6.64 19.46
N ALA A 395 27.25 7.35 18.67
CA ALA A 395 26.51 8.53 19.15
C ALA A 395 25.57 8.15 20.31
N PHE A 396 24.87 7.02 20.19
CA PHE A 396 24.02 6.51 21.25
C PHE A 396 24.82 6.13 22.51
N ILE A 397 25.95 5.43 22.37
CA ILE A 397 26.83 5.09 23.49
C ILE A 397 27.33 6.35 24.22
N ASN A 398 27.72 7.38 23.48
CA ASN A 398 28.17 8.65 24.07
C ASN A 398 27.03 9.37 24.80
N LYS A 399 25.81 9.30 24.27
CA LYS A 399 24.61 9.82 24.93
C LYS A 399 24.34 9.10 26.26
N LEU A 400 24.48 7.77 26.31
CA LEU A 400 24.34 7.02 27.56
C LEU A 400 25.40 7.40 28.60
N LYS A 401 26.65 7.62 28.18
CA LYS A 401 27.72 8.11 29.07
C LYS A 401 27.39 9.47 29.66
N LEU A 402 26.85 10.38 28.84
CA LEU A 402 26.42 11.70 29.29
C LEU A 402 25.30 11.61 30.32
N PHE A 403 24.26 10.79 30.05
CA PHE A 403 23.15 10.59 30.98
C PHE A 403 23.62 10.06 32.33
N ARG A 404 24.51 9.07 32.31
CA ARG A 404 25.12 8.54 33.55
C ARG A 404 25.83 9.63 34.35
N ALA A 405 26.67 10.44 33.70
CA ALA A 405 27.39 11.53 34.38
C ALA A 405 26.44 12.58 34.97
N GLN A 406 25.36 12.91 34.26
CA GLN A 406 24.34 13.83 34.76
C GLN A 406 23.58 13.27 35.97
N MET A 407 23.21 11.99 35.94
CA MET A 407 22.57 11.32 37.07
C MET A 407 23.49 11.24 38.29
N GLU A 408 24.77 10.91 38.10
CA GLU A 408 25.76 10.87 39.18
C GLU A 408 25.95 12.26 39.81
N LYS A 409 26.01 13.32 39.00
CA LYS A 409 26.08 14.70 39.49
C LYS A 409 24.83 15.11 40.28
N ALA A 410 23.64 14.86 39.73
CA ALA A 410 22.37 15.17 40.39
C ALA A 410 22.22 14.39 41.71
N TYR A 411 22.68 13.13 41.75
CA TYR A 411 22.69 12.35 42.98
C TYR A 411 23.61 12.97 44.02
N GLN A 412 24.84 13.34 43.65
CA GLN A 412 25.78 14.02 44.56
C GLN A 412 25.19 15.32 45.12
N GLU A 413 24.57 16.15 44.28
CA GLU A 413 23.91 17.41 44.68
C GLU A 413 22.70 17.18 45.59
N SER A 414 22.03 16.02 45.51
CA SER A 414 20.88 15.70 46.36
C SER A 414 21.24 15.15 47.75
N VAL A 415 22.47 14.67 47.92
CA VAL A 415 22.98 14.06 49.17
C VAL A 415 23.87 15.04 49.95
N SER A 416 24.37 16.08 49.29
CA SER A 416 25.02 17.26 49.89
C SER A 416 24.00 18.27 50.39
#